data_AF-A0A9J6ZFY4-F1
#
_entry.id   AF-A0A9J6ZFY4-F1
#
_cell.length_a   1.000
_cell.length_b   1.000
_cell.length_c   1.000
_cell.angle_alpha   90.00
_cell.angle_beta   90.00
_cell.angle_gamma   90.00
#
_symmetry.space_group_name_H-M   'P 1'
#
loop_
_entity.id
_entity.type
_entity.pdbx_description
1 polymer ?
#
loop_
_entity_poly.entity_id
_entity_poly.type
_entity_poly.pdbx_seq_one_letter_code
_entity_poly.pdbx_strand_id
1 'polypeptide(L)' 'MKLLSNELLIDTYLQAIHYQCDREFIQMLAFELQLRGIILPEQQYSA' A
#
# COMPACT_ATOMS: atom_id res chain seq x y z
N MET A 1 1.09 -10.85 3.67
CA MET A 1 0.10 -10.89 2.56
C MET A 1 0.58 -11.66 1.32
N LYS A 2 1.27 -12.82 1.50
CA LYS A 2 1.98 -13.49 0.39
C LYS A 2 1.11 -14.04 -0.75
N LEU A 3 -0.21 -14.11 -0.55
CA LEU A 3 -1.18 -14.60 -1.53
C LEU A 3 -1.87 -13.48 -2.33
N LEU A 4 -1.76 -12.22 -1.90
CA LEU A 4 -2.29 -11.11 -2.68
C LEU A 4 -1.41 -10.89 -3.92
N SER A 5 -2.03 -10.80 -5.09
CA SER A 5 -1.38 -10.26 -6.28
C SER A 5 -0.96 -8.81 -6.04
N ASN A 6 0.02 -8.33 -6.79
CA ASN A 6 0.50 -6.95 -6.65
C ASN A 6 -0.62 -5.94 -6.93
N GLU A 7 -1.46 -6.21 -7.94
CA GLU A 7 -2.61 -5.36 -8.28
C GLU A 7 -3.62 -5.27 -7.14
N LEU A 8 -4.00 -6.41 -6.54
CA LEU A 8 -4.95 -6.42 -5.44
C LEU A 8 -4.38 -5.76 -4.18
N LEU A 9 -3.07 -5.90 -3.94
CA LEU A 9 -2.40 -5.26 -2.82
C LEU A 9 -2.39 -3.73 -2.96
N ILE A 10 -2.13 -3.22 -4.16
CA ILE A 10 -2.17 -1.79 -4.47
C ILE A 10 -3.59 -1.26 -4.30
N ASP A 11 -4.58 -1.92 -4.90
CA ASP A 11 -5.98 -1.51 -4.79
C ASP A 11 -6.44 -1.52 -3.32
N THR A 12 -6.13 -2.58 -2.57
CA THR A 12 -6.43 -2.67 -1.13
C THR A 12 -5.81 -1.51 -0.34
N TYR A 13 -4.56 -1.13 -0.64
CA TYR A 13 -3.90 0.01 0.00
C TYR A 13 -4.62 1.34 -0.31
N LEU A 14 -4.96 1.58 -1.57
CA LEU A 14 -5.66 2.80 -1.98
C LEU A 14 -7.06 2.89 -1.36
N GLN A 15 -7.80 1.78 -1.33
CA GLN A 15 -9.10 1.71 -0.66
C GLN A 15 -8.97 1.92 0.85
N ALA A 16 -7.95 1.33 1.49
CA ALA A 16 -7.72 1.50 2.92
C ALA A 16 -7.46 2.98 3.30
N ILE A 17 -6.74 3.72 2.45
CA ILE A 17 -6.59 5.18 2.60
C ILE A 17 -7.94 5.88 2.40
N HIS A 18 -8.66 5.55 1.32
CA HIS A 18 -9.94 6.20 0.98
C HIS A 18 -10.99 6.05 2.10
N TYR A 19 -11.09 4.86 2.69
CA TYR A 19 -12.03 4.57 3.78
C TYR A 19 -11.51 4.95 5.16
N GLN A 20 -10.31 5.56 5.26
CA GLN A 20 -9.68 5.95 6.53
C GLN A 20 -9.60 4.77 7.51
N CYS A 21 -9.21 3.60 7.01
CA CYS A 21 -9.01 2.43 7.85
C CYS A 21 -7.91 2.66 8.89
N ASP A 22 -7.79 1.72 9.82
CA ASP A 22 -6.82 1.80 10.90
C ASP A 22 -5.40 2.05 10.40
N ARG A 23 -4.72 2.98 11.05
CA ARG A 23 -3.36 3.40 10.66
C ARG A 23 -2.39 2.21 10.63
N GLU A 24 -2.50 1.29 11.57
CA GLU A 24 -1.67 0.08 11.62
C GLU A 24 -1.90 -0.83 10.41
N PHE A 25 -3.14 -0.94 9.95
CA PHE A 25 -3.49 -1.71 8.76
C PHE A 25 -2.90 -1.08 7.49
N ILE A 26 -3.02 0.24 7.35
CA ILE A 26 -2.44 0.99 6.23
C ILE A 26 -0.91 0.87 6.23
N GLN A 27 -0.27 0.94 7.40
CA GLN A 27 1.18 0.78 7.52
C GLN A 27 1.66 -0.62 7.15
N MET A 28 0.92 -1.65 7.55
CA MET A 28 1.22 -3.03 7.16
C MET A 28 1.14 -3.20 5.63
N LEU A 29 0.12 -2.62 4.97
CA LEU A 29 -0.02 -2.62 3.51
C LEU A 29 1.13 -1.89 2.83
N ALA A 30 1.48 -0.70 3.31
CA ALA A 30 2.60 0.09 2.78
C ALA A 30 3.93 -0.66 2.90
N PHE A 31 4.17 -1.33 4.03
CA PHE A 31 5.36 -2.13 4.26
C PHE A 31 5.47 -3.31 3.28
N GLU A 32 4.35 -4.02 3.03
CA GLU A 32 4.32 -5.12 2.06
C GLU A 32 4.51 -4.64 0.62
N LEU A 33 4.01 -3.44 0.26
CA LEU A 33 4.26 -2.83 -1.05
C LEU A 33 5.74 -2.47 -1.22
N GLN A 34 6.37 -1.91 -0.18
CA GLN A 34 7.79 -1.59 -0.18
C GLN A 34 8.67 -2.85 -0.30
N LEU A 35 8.33 -3.93 0.42
CA LEU A 35 9.04 -5.21 0.33
C LEU A 35 9.01 -5.81 -1.08
N ARG A 36 7.96 -5.52 -1.85
CA ARG A 36 7.81 -5.98 -3.24
C ARG A 36 8.41 -5.03 -4.26
N GLY A 37 9.02 -3.92 -3.82
CA GLY A 37 9.58 -2.90 -4.71
C GLY A 37 8.53 -2.12 -5.50
N ILE A 38 7.29 -2.08 -5.03
CA ILE A 38 6.22 -1.32 -5.69
C ILE A 38 6.31 0.12 -5.21
N ILE A 39 6.73 1.02 -6.09
CA ILE A 39 6.79 2.45 -5.81
C ILE A 39 5.38 3.02 -5.92
N LEU A 40 4.85 3.47 -4.78
CA LEU A 40 3.57 4.19 -4.76
C LEU A 40 3.77 5.63 -5.28
N PRO A 41 2.85 6.16 -6.10
CA PRO A 41 3.00 7.48 -6.71
C PRO A 41 3.09 8.63 -5.70
N GLU A 42 2.62 8.45 -4.46
CA GLU A 42 2.77 9.44 -3.39
C GLU A 42 4.22 9.62 -2.90
N GLN A 43 5.13 8.69 -3.23
CA GLN A 43 6.57 8.84 -2.95
C GLN A 43 7.35 9.53 -4.07
N GLN A 44 6.73 9.88 -5.20
CA GLN A 44 7.39 10.56 -6.31
C GLN A 44 7.45 12.09 -6.18
N TYR A 45 6.78 12.68 -5.17
CA TYR A 45 6.72 14.13 -4.95
C TYR A 45 7.51 14.62 -3.71
N SER A 46 8.59 13.91 -3.36
CA SER A 46 9.59 14.39 -2.41
C SER A 46 10.97 14.41 -3.06
N ALA A 47 11.16 15.34 -4.00
CA ALA A 47 12.46 15.76 -4.53
C ALA A 47 12.53 17.29 -4.49
#